data_AF-A0A257LU10-F1
#
_entry.id   AF-A0A257LU10-F1
#
_cell.length_a   1.000
_cell.length_b   1.000
_cell.length_c   1.000
_cell.angle_alpha   90.00
_cell.angle_beta   90.00
_cell.angle_gamma   90.00
#
_symmetry.space_group_name_H-M   'P 1'
#
loop_
_entity.id
_entity.type
_entity.pdbx_description
1 polymer ?
#
loop_
_entity_poly.entity_id
_entity_poly.type
_entity_poly.pdbx_seq_one_letter_code
_entity_poly.pdbx_strand_id
1 'polypeptide(L)'
;MGFAIPSNTVKRIVEDLMKYHKVQRAWLGVTYQKLDADLAQALGLEKVEGVVIVEVVDGSPADKAGIKPKDVIIEFNGKKVTFANFAVIVAHSPIGEPIKVKLIRGKREIETEVILEPREKGETKIYGWLGMRVESTEAGVTVVDVSHGSPADEAGIQKGDRIKMIGDIEIKSLEDYERASQEYKDRTTPILFLIERQGKDILIAIKPE
;
A
#
# COMPACT_ATOMS: atom_id res chain seq x y z
N MET A 1 -15.96 29.15 13.80
CA MET A 1 -14.47 29.03 13.75
C MET A 1 -14.07 28.72 12.32
N GLY A 2 -13.53 29.70 11.59
CA GLY A 2 -13.04 29.51 10.22
C GLY A 2 -11.53 29.26 10.24
N PHE A 3 -11.09 28.11 9.75
CA PHE A 3 -9.67 27.80 9.61
C PHE A 3 -9.15 28.41 8.31
N ALA A 4 -8.31 29.44 8.43
CA ALA A 4 -7.60 30.03 7.30
C ALA A 4 -6.41 29.15 6.91
N ILE A 5 -6.33 28.78 5.63
CA ILE A 5 -5.17 28.08 5.05
C ILE A 5 -4.08 29.15 4.78
N PRO A 6 -2.85 29.00 5.30
CA PRO A 6 -1.78 29.96 5.05
C PRO A 6 -1.42 30.05 3.55
N SER A 7 -1.23 31.26 3.05
CA SER A 7 -1.03 31.59 1.61
C SER A 7 0.15 30.91 0.93
N ASN A 8 1.13 30.36 1.67
CA ASN A 8 2.23 29.59 1.07
C ASN A 8 1.79 28.24 0.48
N THR A 9 0.56 27.78 0.78
CA THR A 9 -0.05 26.59 0.18
C THR A 9 -0.56 26.87 -1.25
N VAL A 10 -0.87 28.13 -1.58
CA VAL A 10 -1.63 28.50 -2.77
C VAL A 10 -0.78 28.43 -4.05
N LYS A 11 0.52 28.74 -3.98
CA LYS A 11 1.38 28.76 -5.17
C LYS A 11 1.59 27.37 -5.79
N ARG A 12 1.71 26.34 -4.95
CA ARG A 12 1.92 24.94 -5.40
C ARG A 12 0.67 24.32 -6.03
N ILE A 13 -0.52 24.68 -5.53
CA ILE A 13 -1.80 24.20 -6.08
C ILE A 13 -1.93 24.60 -7.55
N VAL A 14 -1.46 25.80 -7.93
CA VAL A 14 -1.57 26.30 -9.30
C VAL A 14 -0.64 25.55 -10.27
N GLU A 15 0.56 25.14 -9.84
CA GLU A 15 1.50 24.36 -10.65
C GLU A 15 1.05 22.89 -10.81
N ASP A 16 0.53 22.27 -9.75
CA ASP A 16 -0.01 20.91 -9.78
C ASP A 16 -1.30 20.82 -10.63
N LEU A 17 -2.14 21.86 -10.61
CA LEU A 17 -3.36 21.94 -11.42
C LEU A 17 -3.07 22.11 -12.91
N MET A 18 -2.03 22.87 -13.28
CA MET A 18 -1.69 23.11 -14.68
C MET A 18 -1.06 21.89 -15.39
N LYS A 19 -0.43 20.96 -14.65
CA LYS A 19 0.32 19.84 -15.24
C LYS A 19 -0.38 18.47 -15.13
N TYR A 20 -1.13 18.21 -14.05
CA TYR A 20 -1.67 16.87 -13.77
C TYR A 20 -3.13 16.82 -13.28
N HIS A 21 -3.84 17.96 -13.24
CA HIS A 21 -5.27 18.05 -12.84
C HIS A 21 -5.62 17.53 -11.42
N LYS A 22 -4.65 17.20 -10.54
CA LYS A 22 -4.90 16.67 -9.18
C LYS A 22 -3.79 17.12 -8.20
N VAL A 23 -4.15 17.39 -6.94
CA VAL A 23 -3.18 17.67 -5.85
C VAL A 23 -2.44 16.38 -5.50
N GLN A 24 -1.14 16.30 -5.80
CA GLN A 24 -0.31 15.16 -5.43
C GLN A 24 0.21 15.35 -4.00
N ARG A 25 0.02 14.35 -3.14
CA ARG A 25 0.62 14.33 -1.79
C ARG A 25 1.78 13.37 -1.82
N ALA A 26 2.93 13.73 -1.27
CA ALA A 26 4.05 12.81 -1.27
C ALA A 26 3.80 11.60 -0.34
N TRP A 27 4.31 10.43 -0.73
CA TRP A 27 4.15 9.16 -0.03
C TRP A 27 5.51 8.55 0.29
N LEU A 28 5.69 8.13 1.53
CA LEU A 28 6.91 7.45 2.00
C LEU A 28 6.73 5.93 2.11
N GLY A 29 5.51 5.45 2.38
CA GLY A 29 5.19 4.02 2.54
C GLY A 29 5.66 3.39 3.85
N VAL A 30 5.40 4.06 4.98
CA VAL A 30 5.71 3.55 6.31
C VAL A 30 4.51 3.62 7.26
N THR A 31 4.42 2.64 8.15
CA THR A 31 3.61 2.72 9.37
C THR A 31 4.53 3.13 10.51
N TYR A 32 4.13 4.13 11.29
CA TYR A 32 4.96 4.68 12.36
C TYR A 32 4.15 4.90 13.63
N GLN A 33 4.83 4.89 14.76
CA GLN A 33 4.25 5.18 16.06
C GLN A 33 5.06 6.24 16.82
N LYS A 34 4.44 6.79 17.87
CA LYS A 34 5.12 7.71 18.78
C LYS A 34 6.26 6.98 19.49
N LEU A 35 7.43 7.61 19.57
CA LEU A 35 8.48 7.19 20.48
C LEU A 35 8.13 7.68 21.88
N ASP A 36 7.87 6.76 22.81
CA ASP A 36 7.72 7.04 24.24
C ASP A 36 9.00 6.69 25.00
N ALA A 37 9.01 6.93 26.31
CA ALA A 37 10.18 6.71 27.15
C ALA A 37 10.56 5.24 27.25
N ASP A 38 9.57 4.34 27.39
CA ASP A 38 9.79 2.91 27.52
C ASP A 38 10.38 2.33 26.22
N LEU A 39 9.85 2.73 25.07
CA LEU A 39 10.34 2.32 23.76
C LEU A 39 11.73 2.90 23.47
N ALA A 40 11.99 4.15 23.84
CA ALA A 40 13.31 4.75 23.72
C ALA A 40 14.35 3.98 24.55
N GLN A 41 14.01 3.61 25.79
CA GLN A 41 14.88 2.83 26.65
C GLN A 41 15.12 1.42 26.09
N ALA A 42 14.08 0.75 25.58
CA ALA A 42 14.18 -0.57 24.96
C ALA A 42 15.04 -0.55 23.68
N LEU A 43 14.97 0.53 22.90
CA LEU A 43 15.82 0.76 21.72
C LEU A 43 17.22 1.29 22.10
N GLY A 44 17.45 1.62 23.37
CA GLY A 44 18.72 2.11 23.90
C GLY A 44 19.06 3.53 23.45
N LEU A 45 18.05 4.38 23.28
CA LEU A 45 18.16 5.78 22.88
C LEU A 45 18.25 6.68 24.11
N GLU A 46 19.08 7.72 24.02
CA GLU A 46 19.24 8.71 25.09
C GLU A 46 18.13 9.77 25.09
N LYS A 47 17.42 9.93 23.96
CA LYS A 47 16.41 10.98 23.75
C LYS A 47 15.12 10.39 23.19
N VAL A 48 14.00 10.91 23.70
CA VAL A 48 12.65 10.62 23.21
C VAL A 48 12.29 11.65 22.13
N GLU A 49 12.95 11.58 20.98
CA GLU A 49 12.73 12.47 19.83
C GLU A 49 12.53 11.64 18.57
N GLY A 50 11.57 12.04 17.73
CA GLY A 50 11.30 11.38 16.45
C GLY A 50 10.05 10.51 16.39
N VAL A 51 10.04 9.61 15.41
CA VAL A 51 9.00 8.59 15.18
C VAL A 51 9.63 7.23 14.96
N VAL A 52 9.02 6.18 15.50
CA VAL A 52 9.50 4.80 15.32
C VAL A 52 8.78 4.17 14.14
N ILE A 53 9.54 3.59 13.22
CA ILE A 53 8.99 2.83 12.09
C ILE A 53 8.61 1.44 12.57
N VAL A 54 7.32 1.12 12.44
CA VAL A 54 6.73 -0.18 12.79
C VAL A 54 6.82 -1.11 11.59
N GLU A 55 6.51 -0.58 10.41
CA GLU A 55 6.41 -1.35 9.17
C GLU A 55 6.83 -0.46 8.00
N VAL A 56 7.38 -1.12 6.97
CA VAL A 56 7.74 -0.50 5.70
C VAL A 56 6.99 -1.29 4.62
N VAL A 57 6.27 -0.59 3.76
CA VAL A 57 5.53 -1.22 2.65
C VAL A 57 6.53 -1.66 1.58
N ASP A 58 6.45 -2.92 1.15
CA ASP A 58 7.33 -3.46 0.11
C ASP A 58 7.25 -2.64 -1.19
N GLY A 59 8.41 -2.34 -1.77
CA GLY A 59 8.50 -1.53 -2.99
C GLY A 59 8.17 -0.05 -2.82
N SER A 60 7.94 0.42 -1.59
CA SER A 60 7.74 1.84 -1.29
C SER A 60 9.03 2.66 -1.38
N PRO A 61 8.94 4.02 -1.40
CA PRO A 61 10.10 4.88 -1.28
C PRO A 61 10.98 4.58 -0.06
N ALA A 62 10.38 4.28 1.09
CA ALA A 62 11.12 3.93 2.30
C ALA A 62 11.88 2.60 2.16
N ASP A 63 11.26 1.59 1.56
CA ASP A 63 11.90 0.30 1.27
C ASP A 63 13.10 0.47 0.34
N LYS A 64 12.90 1.20 -0.77
CA LYS A 64 13.97 1.55 -1.73
C LYS A 64 15.12 2.33 -1.10
N ALA A 65 14.81 3.19 -0.12
CA ALA A 65 15.80 3.95 0.67
C ALA A 65 16.47 3.13 1.78
N GLY A 66 16.10 1.86 1.94
CA GLY A 66 16.65 0.94 2.92
C GLY A 66 16.25 1.27 4.36
N ILE A 67 15.15 1.99 4.57
CA ILE A 67 14.52 2.20 5.89
C ILE A 67 13.92 0.86 6.34
N LYS A 68 14.03 0.55 7.64
CA LYS A 68 13.63 -0.74 8.20
C LYS A 68 12.73 -0.56 9.42
N PRO A 69 11.94 -1.58 9.78
CA PRO A 69 11.30 -1.65 11.08
C PRO A 69 12.31 -1.47 12.21
N LYS A 70 11.90 -0.76 13.27
CA LYS A 70 12.71 -0.33 14.43
C LYS A 70 13.68 0.82 14.17
N ASP A 71 13.72 1.37 12.95
CA ASP A 71 14.39 2.65 12.74
C ASP A 71 13.62 3.78 13.43
N VAL A 72 14.36 4.76 13.95
CA VAL A 72 13.76 5.98 14.52
C VAL A 72 14.14 7.16 13.67
N ILE A 73 13.18 7.74 12.94
CA ILE A 73 13.43 8.95 12.14
C ILE A 73 13.43 10.15 13.08
N ILE A 74 14.49 10.95 13.03
CA ILE A 74 14.68 12.14 13.88
C ILE A 74 14.70 13.44 13.07
N GLU A 75 15.04 13.37 11.78
CA GLU A 75 15.03 14.51 10.86
C GLU A 75 14.57 14.07 9.47
N PHE A 76 13.76 14.89 8.81
CA PHE A 76 13.29 14.67 7.45
C PHE A 76 13.35 15.99 6.68
N ASN A 77 14.12 16.01 5.59
CA ASN A 77 14.36 17.19 4.77
C ASN A 77 14.88 18.40 5.58
N GLY A 78 15.86 18.18 6.46
CA GLY A 78 16.41 19.23 7.34
C GLY A 78 15.48 19.67 8.48
N LYS A 79 14.29 19.07 8.61
CA LYS A 79 13.31 19.41 9.66
C LYS A 79 13.27 18.32 10.73
N LYS A 80 13.39 18.73 11.99
CA LYS A 80 13.17 17.83 13.13
C LYS A 80 11.77 17.24 13.10
N VAL A 81 11.68 15.92 13.24
CA VAL A 81 10.40 15.22 13.22
C VAL A 81 9.94 14.89 14.63
N THR A 82 8.62 14.97 14.81
CA THR A 82 7.88 14.53 15.97
C THR A 82 6.67 13.76 15.47
N PHE A 83 6.06 12.96 16.34
CA PHE A 83 4.83 12.24 15.99
C PHE A 83 3.73 13.15 15.41
N ALA A 84 3.59 14.38 15.93
CA ALA A 84 2.57 15.32 15.50
C ALA A 84 2.83 15.94 14.11
N ASN A 85 4.10 16.12 13.73
CA ASN A 85 4.46 16.83 12.50
C ASN A 85 4.90 15.92 11.36
N PHE A 86 5.28 14.66 11.64
CA PHE A 86 5.92 13.79 10.66
C PHE A 86 5.06 13.58 9.41
N ALA A 87 3.77 13.26 9.59
CA ALA A 87 2.82 13.10 8.48
C ALA A 87 2.75 14.34 7.58
N VAL A 88 2.71 15.52 8.21
CA VAL A 88 2.60 16.81 7.52
C VAL A 88 3.88 17.13 6.76
N ILE A 89 5.04 16.87 7.37
CA ILE A 89 6.35 17.06 6.75
C ILE A 89 6.48 16.19 5.51
N VAL A 90 6.16 14.89 5.61
CA VAL A 90 6.20 13.98 4.47
C VAL A 90 5.24 14.47 3.39
N ALA A 91 3.98 14.73 3.71
CA ALA A 91 2.96 15.09 2.72
C ALA A 91 3.25 16.39 1.92
N HIS A 92 3.99 17.34 2.50
CA HIS A 92 4.35 18.62 1.86
C HIS A 92 5.77 18.64 1.27
N SER A 93 6.49 17.53 1.34
CA SER A 93 7.82 17.40 0.76
C SER A 93 7.76 17.25 -0.77
N PRO A 94 8.80 17.67 -1.50
CA PRO A 94 8.84 17.53 -2.95
C PRO A 94 8.81 16.05 -3.36
N ILE A 95 8.19 15.77 -4.51
CA ILE A 95 8.09 14.45 -5.12
C ILE A 95 9.14 14.36 -6.22
N GLY A 96 9.79 13.21 -6.37
CA GLY A 96 10.78 12.96 -7.43
C GLY A 96 12.17 13.55 -7.17
N GLU A 97 12.36 14.28 -6.07
CA GLU A 97 13.65 14.80 -5.63
C GLU A 97 14.21 13.95 -4.48
N PRO A 98 15.55 13.74 -4.40
CA PRO A 98 16.17 13.06 -3.28
C PRO A 98 16.06 13.92 -2.02
N ILE A 99 15.48 13.35 -0.97
CA ILE A 99 15.29 13.98 0.34
C ILE A 99 16.15 13.29 1.38
N LYS A 100 16.93 14.08 2.10
CA LYS A 100 17.71 13.57 3.24
C LYS A 100 16.83 13.20 4.41
N VAL A 101 17.08 12.02 4.97
CA VAL A 101 16.43 11.49 6.16
C VAL A 101 17.50 11.08 7.15
N LYS A 102 17.45 11.64 8.37
CA LYS A 102 18.30 11.15 9.47
C LYS A 102 17.47 10.22 10.35
N LEU A 103 18.01 9.04 10.56
CA LEU A 103 17.40 8.00 11.37
C LEU A 103 18.42 7.40 12.35
N ILE A 104 17.92 6.77 13.41
CA ILE A 104 18.73 5.99 14.35
C ILE A 104 18.41 4.52 14.14
N ARG A 105 19.46 3.70 13.96
CA ARG A 105 19.38 2.24 13.85
C ARG A 105 20.38 1.62 14.81
N GLY A 106 19.90 0.86 15.78
CA GLY A 106 20.76 0.16 16.75
C GLY A 106 21.76 1.08 17.44
N LYS A 107 21.31 2.29 17.86
CA LYS A 107 22.09 3.38 18.49
C LYS A 107 23.00 4.20 17.59
N ARG A 108 23.04 3.92 16.29
CA ARG A 108 23.84 4.71 15.33
C ARG A 108 22.94 5.65 14.55
N GLU A 109 23.35 6.91 14.44
CA GLU A 109 22.76 7.84 13.48
C GLU A 109 23.20 7.46 12.07
N ILE A 110 22.22 7.38 11.17
CA ILE A 110 22.39 7.07 9.75
C ILE A 110 21.67 8.17 8.97
N GLU A 111 22.33 8.71 7.96
CA GLU A 111 21.70 9.56 6.96
C GLU A 111 21.47 8.72 5.70
N THR A 112 20.23 8.75 5.19
CA THR A 112 19.84 8.13 3.92
C THR A 112 19.10 9.15 3.05
N GLU A 113 19.00 8.87 1.76
CA GLU A 113 18.21 9.68 0.82
C GLU A 113 17.00 8.88 0.35
N VAL A 114 15.83 9.52 0.36
CA VAL A 114 14.59 8.94 -0.15
C VAL A 114 14.04 9.81 -1.26
N ILE A 115 13.67 9.17 -2.37
CA ILE A 115 12.95 9.84 -3.45
C ILE A 115 11.47 9.57 -3.21
N LEU A 116 10.73 10.60 -2.78
CA LEU A 116 9.30 10.44 -2.54
C LEU A 116 8.55 10.27 -3.85
N GLU A 117 7.60 9.34 -3.85
CA GLU A 117 6.69 9.11 -4.95
C GLU A 117 5.37 9.82 -4.64
N PRO A 118 4.60 10.24 -5.66
CA PRO A 118 3.25 10.70 -5.39
C PRO A 118 2.50 9.57 -4.71
N ARG A 119 1.83 9.89 -3.60
CA ARG A 119 0.63 9.18 -3.20
C ARG A 119 -0.33 9.45 -4.34
N GLU A 120 -0.31 8.59 -5.36
CA GLU A 120 -1.57 8.17 -5.93
C GLU A 120 -2.38 7.83 -4.69
N LYS A 121 -3.45 8.60 -4.40
CA LYS A 121 -4.51 8.15 -3.50
C LYS A 121 -4.69 6.74 -3.96
N GLY A 122 -4.12 5.77 -3.22
CA GLY A 122 -3.75 4.48 -3.81
C GLY A 122 -4.94 4.11 -4.63
N GLU A 123 -4.78 3.92 -5.96
CA GLU A 123 -5.89 3.54 -6.83
C GLU A 123 -6.75 2.69 -5.94
N THR A 124 -7.97 3.13 -5.59
CA THR A 124 -8.81 2.31 -4.71
C THR A 124 -8.79 1.00 -5.47
N LYS A 125 -8.00 0.02 -5.00
CA LYS A 125 -7.76 -1.17 -5.78
C LYS A 125 -9.14 -1.77 -5.68
N ILE A 126 -9.93 -1.60 -6.74
CA ILE A 126 -11.31 -2.03 -6.75
C ILE A 126 -11.15 -3.53 -6.91
N TYR A 127 -10.89 -4.17 -5.78
CA TYR A 127 -10.96 -5.59 -5.66
C TYR A 127 -12.43 -5.90 -5.90
N GLY A 128 -12.65 -6.71 -6.93
CA GLY A 128 -13.98 -7.15 -7.27
C GLY A 128 -14.43 -8.22 -6.30
N TRP A 129 -15.22 -9.12 -6.85
CA TRP A 129 -15.74 -10.25 -6.12
C TRP A 129 -14.65 -11.05 -5.38
N LEU A 130 -14.94 -11.42 -4.13
CA LEU A 130 -14.07 -12.19 -3.22
C LEU A 130 -12.70 -11.58 -2.93
N GLY A 131 -12.53 -10.27 -3.19
CA GLY A 131 -11.25 -9.58 -2.97
C GLY A 131 -10.22 -9.81 -4.08
N MET A 132 -10.64 -10.36 -5.24
CA MET A 132 -9.76 -10.55 -6.39
C MET A 132 -9.86 -9.41 -7.38
N ARG A 133 -8.73 -9.09 -8.01
CA ARG A 133 -8.69 -8.30 -9.24
C ARG A 133 -8.27 -9.22 -10.37
N VAL A 134 -9.08 -9.28 -11.41
CA VAL A 134 -8.84 -10.12 -12.59
C VAL A 134 -8.74 -9.26 -13.85
N GLU A 135 -7.97 -9.73 -14.81
CA GLU A 135 -7.85 -9.13 -16.14
C GLU A 135 -8.00 -10.20 -17.21
N SER A 136 -8.49 -9.78 -18.38
CA SER A 136 -8.51 -10.62 -19.58
C SER A 136 -7.12 -10.60 -20.22
N THR A 137 -6.53 -11.77 -20.38
CA THR A 137 -5.21 -11.97 -21.00
C THR A 137 -5.35 -12.94 -22.18
N GLU A 138 -4.32 -13.07 -23.02
CA GLU A 138 -4.31 -14.10 -24.09
C GLU A 138 -4.50 -15.52 -23.55
N ALA A 139 -4.13 -15.76 -22.29
CA ALA A 139 -4.30 -17.05 -21.64
C ALA A 139 -5.73 -17.25 -21.07
N GLY A 140 -6.57 -16.22 -20.98
CA GLY A 140 -7.87 -16.22 -20.31
C GLY A 140 -7.96 -15.23 -19.15
N VAL A 141 -8.87 -15.47 -18.20
CA VAL A 141 -9.07 -14.60 -17.03
C VAL A 141 -8.03 -14.89 -15.96
N THR A 142 -7.14 -13.94 -15.71
CA THR A 142 -5.99 -14.10 -14.81
C THR A 142 -6.10 -13.18 -13.62
N VAL A 143 -5.81 -13.69 -12.43
CA VAL A 143 -5.72 -12.92 -11.18
C VAL A 143 -4.47 -12.06 -11.23
N VAL A 144 -4.65 -10.76 -11.23
CA VAL A 144 -3.56 -9.77 -11.31
C VAL A 144 -3.23 -9.17 -9.95
N ASP A 145 -4.15 -9.27 -8.99
CA ASP A 145 -3.94 -8.88 -7.60
C ASP A 145 -5.00 -9.52 -6.67
N VAL A 146 -4.65 -9.71 -5.40
CA VAL A 146 -5.56 -10.23 -4.37
C VAL A 146 -5.44 -9.37 -3.12
N SER A 147 -6.58 -8.93 -2.57
CA SER A 147 -6.60 -8.16 -1.33
C SER A 147 -6.23 -9.05 -0.16
N HIS A 148 -5.26 -8.62 0.66
CA HIS A 148 -4.89 -9.35 1.86
C HIS A 148 -6.06 -9.50 2.84
N GLY A 149 -6.22 -10.70 3.41
CA GLY A 149 -7.32 -11.02 4.34
C GLY A 149 -8.70 -11.12 3.68
N SER A 150 -8.76 -11.16 2.34
CA SER A 150 -10.02 -11.42 1.63
C SER A 150 -10.31 -12.92 1.54
N PRO A 151 -11.56 -13.32 1.21
CA PRO A 151 -11.89 -14.73 1.02
C PRO A 151 -10.99 -15.45 0.02
N ALA A 152 -10.57 -14.76 -1.06
CA ALA A 152 -9.65 -15.33 -2.03
C ALA A 152 -8.23 -15.51 -1.48
N ASP A 153 -7.71 -14.55 -0.70
CA ASP A 153 -6.40 -14.65 -0.05
C ASP A 153 -6.38 -15.80 0.97
N GLU A 154 -7.41 -15.88 1.81
CA GLU A 154 -7.56 -16.95 2.81
C GLU A 154 -7.69 -18.34 2.17
N ALA A 155 -8.34 -18.43 1.01
CA ALA A 155 -8.45 -19.66 0.25
C ALA A 155 -7.17 -20.00 -0.55
N GLY A 156 -6.16 -19.12 -0.54
CA GLY A 156 -4.86 -19.33 -1.14
C GLY A 156 -4.78 -19.00 -2.63
N ILE A 157 -5.69 -18.18 -3.15
CA ILE A 157 -5.57 -17.59 -4.50
C ILE A 157 -4.40 -16.61 -4.51
N GLN A 158 -3.63 -16.63 -5.60
CA GLN A 158 -2.43 -15.84 -5.76
C GLN A 158 -2.44 -15.08 -7.09
N LYS A 159 -1.67 -14.00 -7.13
CA LYS A 159 -1.36 -13.31 -8.39
C LYS A 159 -0.73 -14.31 -9.38
N GLY A 160 -1.24 -14.30 -10.60
CA GLY A 160 -0.83 -15.18 -11.69
C GLY A 160 -1.67 -16.45 -11.82
N ASP A 161 -2.60 -16.70 -10.89
CA ASP A 161 -3.56 -17.78 -11.06
C ASP A 161 -4.51 -17.49 -12.21
N ARG A 162 -4.70 -18.47 -13.09
CA ARG A 162 -5.72 -18.39 -14.14
C ARG A 162 -7.00 -19.06 -13.67
N ILE A 163 -8.13 -18.37 -13.76
CA ILE A 163 -9.43 -18.94 -13.40
C ILE A 163 -10.00 -19.68 -14.61
N LYS A 164 -10.21 -20.99 -14.48
CA LYS A 164 -10.81 -21.85 -15.52
C LYS A 164 -12.28 -22.13 -15.26
N MET A 165 -12.71 -22.24 -14.00
CA MET A 165 -14.10 -22.55 -13.64
C MET A 165 -14.47 -21.95 -12.29
N ILE A 166 -15.73 -21.53 -12.16
CA ILE A 166 -16.34 -21.08 -10.90
C ILE A 166 -17.70 -21.75 -10.78
N GLY A 167 -17.88 -22.58 -9.74
CA GLY A 167 -19.05 -23.45 -9.61
C GLY A 167 -19.19 -24.35 -10.84
N ASP A 168 -20.29 -24.20 -11.57
CA ASP A 168 -20.59 -24.95 -12.79
C ASP A 168 -20.31 -24.13 -14.07
N ILE A 169 -19.76 -22.92 -13.94
CA ILE A 169 -19.54 -21.99 -15.05
C ILE A 169 -18.07 -22.01 -15.45
N GLU A 170 -17.80 -22.40 -16.70
CA GLU A 170 -16.48 -22.31 -17.32
C GLU A 170 -16.15 -20.84 -17.62
N ILE A 171 -14.93 -20.41 -17.29
CA ILE A 171 -14.48 -19.02 -17.42
C ILE A 171 -13.50 -18.93 -18.59
N LYS A 172 -13.96 -18.43 -19.74
CA LYS A 172 -13.12 -18.16 -20.92
C LYS A 172 -12.90 -16.68 -21.15
N SER A 173 -13.85 -15.85 -20.75
CA SER A 173 -13.81 -14.40 -20.89
C SER A 173 -14.14 -13.69 -19.57
N LEU A 174 -13.89 -12.39 -19.53
CA LEU A 174 -14.29 -11.55 -18.41
C LEU A 174 -15.83 -11.53 -18.24
N GLU A 175 -16.59 -11.68 -19.32
CA GLU A 175 -18.05 -11.78 -19.29
C GLU A 175 -18.52 -13.05 -18.57
N ASP A 176 -17.86 -14.18 -18.78
CA ASP A 176 -18.15 -15.42 -18.04
C ASP A 176 -17.86 -15.25 -16.54
N TYR A 177 -16.76 -14.57 -16.22
CA TYR A 177 -16.37 -14.25 -14.85
C TYR A 177 -17.41 -13.35 -14.17
N GLU A 178 -17.87 -12.31 -14.87
CA GLU A 178 -18.92 -11.42 -14.36
C GLU A 178 -20.24 -12.15 -14.17
N ARG A 179 -20.62 -13.04 -15.09
CA ARG A 179 -21.82 -13.89 -14.94
C ARG A 179 -21.71 -14.80 -13.71
N ALA A 180 -20.57 -15.47 -13.53
CA ALA A 180 -20.34 -16.32 -12.37
C ALA A 180 -20.36 -15.53 -11.06
N SER A 181 -19.77 -14.33 -11.07
CA SER A 181 -19.83 -13.40 -9.94
C SER A 181 -21.27 -13.05 -9.57
N GLN A 182 -22.12 -12.69 -10.55
CA GLN A 182 -23.52 -12.36 -10.26
C GLN A 182 -24.35 -13.55 -9.78
N GLU A 183 -24.08 -14.75 -10.29
CA GLU A 183 -24.78 -15.98 -9.90
C GLU A 183 -24.46 -16.41 -8.47
N TYR A 184 -23.19 -16.24 -8.07
CA TYR A 184 -22.68 -16.83 -6.82
C TYR A 184 -22.38 -15.81 -5.71
N LYS A 185 -22.43 -14.49 -5.96
CA LYS A 185 -22.13 -13.44 -4.97
C LYS A 185 -22.95 -13.55 -3.68
N ASP A 186 -24.21 -13.96 -3.76
CA ASP A 186 -25.14 -13.99 -2.63
C ASP A 186 -25.18 -15.37 -1.95
N ARG A 187 -24.31 -16.31 -2.36
CA ARG A 187 -24.27 -17.65 -1.76
C ARG A 187 -23.55 -17.61 -0.42
N THR A 188 -24.14 -18.30 0.56
CA THR A 188 -23.56 -18.49 1.90
C THR A 188 -22.74 -19.78 2.02
N THR A 189 -22.67 -20.58 0.95
CA THR A 189 -21.93 -21.85 0.89
C THR A 189 -20.64 -21.70 0.08
N PRO A 190 -19.58 -22.47 0.40
CA PRO A 190 -18.36 -22.45 -0.40
C PRO A 190 -18.62 -22.82 -1.85
N ILE A 191 -18.01 -22.06 -2.76
CA ILE A 191 -18.04 -22.26 -4.20
C ILE A 191 -16.72 -22.88 -4.63
N LEU A 192 -16.78 -23.85 -5.53
CA LEU A 192 -15.59 -24.49 -6.08
C LEU A 192 -15.00 -23.66 -7.22
N PHE A 193 -13.70 -23.43 -7.18
CA PHE A 193 -12.92 -22.78 -8.21
C PHE A 193 -11.93 -23.80 -8.79
N LEU A 194 -11.87 -23.90 -10.11
CA LEU A 194 -10.76 -24.55 -10.81
C LEU A 194 -9.84 -23.47 -11.34
N ILE A 195 -8.60 -23.46 -10.85
CA ILE A 195 -7.57 -22.55 -11.32
C ILE A 195 -6.43 -23.31 -11.98
N GLU A 196 -5.65 -22.63 -12.81
CA GLU A 196 -4.33 -23.11 -13.23
C GLU A 196 -3.24 -22.22 -12.64
N ARG A 197 -2.29 -22.85 -11.94
CA ARG A 197 -1.10 -22.22 -11.40
C ARG A 197 0.14 -22.95 -11.94
N GLN A 198 1.02 -22.22 -12.62
CA GLN A 198 2.25 -22.78 -13.21
C GLN A 198 1.98 -24.02 -14.10
N GLY A 199 0.90 -23.99 -14.89
CA GLY A 199 0.50 -25.10 -15.78
C GLY A 199 -0.15 -26.31 -15.09
N LYS A 200 -0.44 -26.23 -13.80
CA LYS A 200 -1.14 -27.28 -13.04
C LYS A 200 -2.53 -26.81 -12.63
N ASP A 201 -3.51 -27.68 -12.84
CA ASP A 201 -4.87 -27.46 -12.38
C ASP A 201 -4.99 -27.72 -10.87
N ILE A 202 -5.59 -26.77 -10.16
CA ILE A 202 -5.79 -26.79 -8.70
C ILE A 202 -7.26 -26.45 -8.41
N LEU A 203 -7.87 -27.23 -7.51
CA LEU A 203 -9.21 -26.98 -7.00
C LEU A 203 -9.13 -26.23 -5.67
N ILE A 204 -9.89 -25.14 -5.55
CA ILE A 204 -9.95 -24.28 -4.36
C ILE A 204 -11.42 -24.06 -4.01
N ALA A 205 -11.76 -24.08 -2.73
CA ALA A 205 -13.10 -23.72 -2.26
C ALA A 205 -13.05 -22.33 -1.63
N ILE A 206 -13.87 -21.40 -2.11
CA ILE A 206 -13.96 -20.03 -1.59
C ILE A 206 -15.38 -19.77 -1.12
N LYS A 207 -15.53 -19.28 0.12
CA LYS A 207 -16.83 -18.91 0.68
C LYS A 207 -17.04 -17.41 0.53
N PRO A 208 -18.14 -16.93 -0.10
CA PRO A 208 -18.52 -15.52 -0.05
C PRO A 208 -18.88 -15.12 1.39
N GLU A 209 -18.54 -13.88 1.77
CA GLU A 209 -18.89 -13.29 3.08
C GLU A 209 -20.36 -12.90 3.19
#